data_AF-A0A4U3CE76-F1
#
_entry.id   AF-A0A4U3CE76-F1
#
_cell.length_a   1.000
_cell.length_b   1.000
_cell.length_c   1.000
_cell.angle_alpha   90.00
_cell.angle_beta   90.00
_cell.angle_gamma   90.00
#
_symmetry.space_group_name_H-M   'P 1'
#
loop_
_entity.id
_entity.type
_entity.pdbx_description
1 polymer ?
#
loop_
_entity_poly.entity_id
_entity_poly.type
_entity_poly.pdbx_seq_one_letter_code
_entity_poly.pdbx_strand_id
1 'polypeptide(L)'
;MADDFVPGLEGVIAFETEIAEPDKDGGALRYRGVDIEDLVGKVTFGNVWALLVDGKFGPGLPPAEPFPIPVHTGDVRVDVQAALAMLTPIWGY
;
A
#
# COMPACT_ATOMS: atom_id res chain seq x y z
N MET A 1 6.14 -42.13 -1.87
CA MET A 1 6.20 -40.96 -0.97
C MET A 1 6.51 -39.76 -1.83
N ALA A 2 5.44 -39.22 -2.40
CA ALA A 2 5.27 -38.00 -3.19
C ALA A 2 3.73 -37.92 -3.16
N ASP A 3 3.08 -36.94 -2.55
CA ASP A 3 3.29 -35.51 -2.66
C ASP A 3 2.75 -34.77 -1.42
N ASP A 4 3.60 -34.01 -0.72
CA ASP A 4 3.18 -32.92 0.19
C ASP A 4 3.31 -31.55 -0.50
N PHE A 5 3.49 -31.52 -1.83
CA PHE A 5 3.55 -30.29 -2.59
C PHE A 5 2.14 -29.83 -2.99
N VAL A 6 1.76 -28.65 -2.51
CA VAL A 6 0.56 -27.94 -2.95
C VAL A 6 1.00 -26.69 -3.71
N PRO A 7 0.63 -26.51 -4.98
CA PRO A 7 0.94 -25.28 -5.72
C PRO A 7 0.35 -24.04 -5.05
N GLY A 8 1.16 -22.98 -4.90
CA GLY A 8 0.76 -21.75 -4.21
C GLY A 8 1.47 -21.60 -2.86
N LEU A 9 1.05 -20.59 -2.08
CA LEU A 9 1.63 -20.26 -0.77
C LEU A 9 0.53 -20.06 0.29
N GLU A 10 -0.63 -20.69 0.11
CA GLU A 10 -1.71 -20.62 1.10
C GLU A 10 -1.23 -21.20 2.45
N GLY A 11 -1.43 -20.44 3.53
CA GLY A 11 -0.96 -20.81 4.87
C GLY A 11 0.54 -20.66 5.11
N VAL A 12 1.35 -20.32 4.10
CA VAL A 12 2.79 -20.10 4.26
C VAL A 12 3.06 -18.67 4.72
N ILE A 13 3.59 -18.53 5.93
CA ILE A 13 4.01 -17.22 6.47
C ILE A 13 5.33 -16.83 5.80
N ALA A 14 5.28 -15.83 4.92
CA ALA A 14 6.47 -15.28 4.26
C ALA A 14 7.17 -14.20 5.08
N PHE A 15 6.40 -13.40 5.82
CA PHE A 15 6.90 -12.24 6.57
C PHE A 15 6.09 -12.03 7.86
N GLU A 16 6.77 -11.51 8.87
CA GLU A 16 6.14 -10.82 10.00
C GLU A 16 6.04 -9.32 9.68
N THR A 17 5.05 -8.63 10.24
CA THR A 17 4.84 -7.20 9.97
C THR A 17 4.23 -6.48 11.15
N GLU A 18 4.58 -5.20 11.28
CA GLU A 18 4.00 -4.27 12.25
C GLU A 18 3.06 -3.25 11.58
N ILE A 19 2.77 -3.39 10.28
CA ILE A 19 2.07 -2.37 9.47
C ILE A 19 0.57 -2.34 9.79
N ALA A 20 -0.08 -3.50 9.74
CA ALA A 20 -1.51 -3.64 9.92
C ALA A 20 -1.87 -5.06 10.39
N GLU A 21 -2.98 -5.17 11.10
CA GLU A 21 -3.53 -6.43 11.58
C GLU A 21 -4.95 -6.61 11.01
N PRO A 22 -5.16 -7.57 10.09
CA PRO A 22 -6.48 -8.01 9.69
C PRO A 22 -6.99 -9.10 10.65
N ASP A 23 -7.71 -8.70 11.70
CA ASP A 23 -8.27 -9.58 12.72
C ASP A 23 -9.57 -10.22 12.21
N LYS A 24 -9.43 -11.35 11.50
CA LYS A 24 -10.54 -12.04 10.84
C LYS A 24 -11.59 -12.58 11.81
N ASP A 25 -11.16 -13.11 12.95
CA ASP A 25 -12.05 -13.70 13.95
C ASP A 25 -12.74 -12.62 14.80
N GLY A 26 -12.03 -11.51 15.09
CA GLY A 26 -12.56 -10.35 15.79
C GLY A 26 -13.37 -9.39 14.90
N GLY A 27 -13.28 -9.54 13.57
CA GLY A 27 -14.01 -8.71 12.61
C GLY A 27 -13.48 -7.29 12.46
N ALA A 28 -12.22 -7.04 12.80
CA ALA A 28 -11.61 -5.72 12.79
C ALA A 28 -10.42 -5.63 11.82
N LEU A 29 -10.16 -4.43 11.30
CA LEU A 29 -8.94 -4.12 10.57
C LEU A 29 -8.25 -2.95 11.27
N ARG A 30 -7.00 -3.17 11.69
CA ARG A 30 -6.24 -2.16 12.45
C ARG A 30 -4.99 -1.74 11.69
N TYR A 31 -4.82 -0.46 11.47
CA TYR A 31 -3.60 0.15 10.92
C TYR A 31 -2.74 0.64 12.08
N ARG A 32 -1.57 0.03 12.29
CA ARG A 32 -0.71 0.31 13.45
C ARG A 32 -1.48 0.27 14.78
N GLY A 33 -2.41 -0.69 14.92
CA GLY A 33 -3.26 -0.83 16.11
C GLY A 33 -4.47 0.11 16.17
N VAL A 34 -4.64 1.03 15.22
CA VAL A 34 -5.81 1.94 15.15
C VAL A 34 -6.88 1.32 14.25
N ASP A 35 -8.11 1.18 14.76
CA ASP A 35 -9.22 0.64 13.98
C ASP A 35 -9.56 1.56 12.79
N ILE A 36 -9.82 0.98 11.61
CA ILE A 36 -10.21 1.74 10.42
C ILE A 36 -11.51 2.51 10.61
N GLU A 37 -12.44 2.04 11.44
CA GLU A 37 -13.70 2.74 11.73
C GLU A 37 -13.48 4.03 12.53
N ASP A 38 -12.33 4.13 13.21
CA ASP A 38 -11.86 5.34 13.86
C ASP A 38 -11.10 6.29 12.92
N LEU A 39 -10.78 5.85 11.71
CA LEU A 39 -10.11 6.66 10.69
C LEU A 39 -11.07 7.16 9.61
N VAL A 40 -11.99 6.30 9.14
CA VAL A 40 -12.87 6.61 8.00
C VAL A 40 -13.76 7.82 8.31
N GLY A 41 -13.79 8.78 7.38
CA GLY A 41 -14.56 10.02 7.51
C GLY A 41 -13.99 11.04 8.51
N LYS A 42 -12.96 10.67 9.29
CA LYS A 42 -12.36 11.50 10.35
C LYS A 42 -10.93 11.93 10.00
N VAL A 43 -10.16 11.04 9.37
CA VAL A 43 -8.75 11.23 9.03
C VAL A 43 -8.59 11.19 7.50
N THR A 44 -7.78 12.10 6.96
CA THR A 44 -7.51 12.14 5.51
C THR A 44 -6.66 10.95 5.07
N PHE A 45 -6.81 10.54 3.81
CA PHE A 45 -5.97 9.49 3.23
C PHE A 45 -4.47 9.76 3.41
N GLY A 46 -4.02 11.00 3.18
CA GLY A 46 -2.60 11.36 3.34
C GLY A 46 -2.07 11.14 4.75
N ASN A 47 -2.88 11.38 5.79
CA ASN A 47 -2.48 11.12 7.17
C ASN A 47 -2.52 9.62 7.52
N VAL A 48 -3.45 8.86 6.93
CA VAL A 48 -3.46 7.39 7.05
C VAL A 48 -2.24 6.77 6.36
N TRP A 49 -1.81 7.32 5.22
CA TRP A 49 -0.57 6.91 4.56
C TRP A 49 0.64 7.10 5.50
N ALA A 50 0.76 8.26 6.15
CA ALA A 50 1.82 8.52 7.11
C ALA A 50 1.75 7.55 8.31
N LEU A 51 0.55 7.25 8.82
CA LEU A 51 0.37 6.25 9.88
C LEU A 51 0.93 4.88 9.46
N LEU A 52 0.55 4.38 8.28
CA LEU A 52 0.99 3.07 7.80
C LEU A 52 2.50 3.01 7.57
N VAL A 53 3.07 4.04 6.95
CA VAL A 53 4.50 4.08 6.60
C VAL A 53 5.38 4.36 7.82
N ASP A 54 5.03 5.37 8.62
CA ASP A 54 5.89 5.89 9.71
C ASP A 54 5.52 5.36 11.10
N GLY A 55 4.41 4.63 11.23
CA GLY A 55 3.94 4.10 12.52
C GLY A 55 3.22 5.12 13.41
N LYS A 56 3.06 6.36 12.94
CA LYS A 56 2.46 7.47 13.70
C LYS A 56 1.83 8.49 12.76
N PHE A 57 0.92 9.30 13.28
CA PHE A 57 0.49 10.49 12.55
C PHE A 57 1.65 11.49 12.43
N GLY A 58 1.71 12.17 11.29
CA GLY A 58 2.76 13.13 10.94
C GLY A 58 2.27 14.02 9.80
N PRO A 59 3.14 14.84 9.16
CA PRO A 59 2.74 15.47 7.92
C PRO A 59 2.29 14.37 6.96
N GLY A 60 1.03 14.43 6.52
CA GLY A 60 0.49 13.45 5.58
C GLY A 60 1.22 13.49 4.24
N LEU A 61 0.86 12.57 3.34
CA LEU A 61 1.39 12.52 1.99
C LEU A 61 1.37 13.91 1.32
N PRO A 62 2.53 14.43 0.86
CA PRO A 62 2.60 15.77 0.28
C PRO A 62 1.84 15.84 -1.05
N PRO A 63 1.42 17.04 -1.48
CA PRO A 63 0.86 17.22 -2.81
C PRO A 63 1.87 16.83 -3.88
N ALA A 64 1.38 16.18 -4.94
CA ALA A 64 2.22 15.87 -6.09
C ALA A 64 2.68 17.17 -6.79
N GLU A 65 3.93 17.16 -7.27
CA GLU A 65 4.42 18.20 -8.16
C GLU A 65 3.76 18.08 -9.55
N PRO A 66 3.69 19.18 -10.33
CA PRO A 66 3.22 19.11 -11.72
C PRO A 66 4.11 18.20 -12.56
N PHE A 67 3.56 17.08 -13.02
CA PHE A 67 4.28 16.10 -13.83
C PHE A 67 3.38 15.58 -14.97
N PRO A 68 3.70 15.88 -16.25
CA PRO A 68 2.96 15.33 -17.37
C PRO A 68 3.19 13.82 -17.46
N ILE A 69 2.11 13.03 -17.51
CA ILE A 69 2.23 11.57 -17.66
C ILE A 69 2.82 11.27 -19.05
N PRO A 70 3.95 10.56 -19.16
CA PRO A 70 4.69 10.42 -20.42
C PRO A 70 4.12 9.32 -21.35
N VAL A 71 3.13 8.56 -20.88
CA VAL A 71 2.56 7.40 -21.59
C VAL A 71 1.03 7.52 -21.59
N HIS A 72 0.42 7.26 -22.74
CA HIS A 72 -1.03 7.28 -22.94
C HIS A 72 -1.47 6.09 -23.80
N THR A 73 -1.70 4.96 -23.16
CA THR A 73 -2.08 3.70 -23.83
C THR A 73 -3.58 3.55 -24.06
N GLY A 74 -4.40 4.37 -23.41
CA GLY A 74 -5.85 4.20 -23.33
C GLY A 74 -6.32 3.31 -22.16
N ASP A 75 -5.38 2.75 -21.38
CA ASP A 75 -5.64 2.04 -20.12
C ASP A 75 -4.92 2.76 -18.98
N VAL A 76 -5.70 3.36 -18.07
CA VAL A 76 -5.19 4.13 -16.92
C VAL A 76 -4.24 3.33 -16.03
N ARG A 77 -4.48 2.01 -15.86
CA ARG A 77 -3.62 1.15 -15.05
C ARG A 77 -2.27 0.94 -15.72
N VAL A 78 -2.26 0.74 -17.04
CA VAL A 78 -1.02 0.59 -17.80
C VAL A 78 -0.22 1.88 -17.79
N ASP A 79 -0.90 3.02 -17.90
CA ASP A 79 -0.27 4.35 -17.88
C ASP A 79 0.45 4.61 -16.54
N VAL A 80 -0.20 4.38 -15.39
CA VAL A 80 0.45 4.57 -14.08
C VAL A 80 1.56 3.56 -13.81
N GLN A 81 1.38 2.30 -14.22
CA GLN A 81 2.39 1.25 -14.06
C GLN A 81 3.68 1.58 -14.83
N ALA A 82 3.54 2.01 -16.09
CA ALA A 82 4.67 2.42 -16.91
C ALA A 82 5.30 3.72 -16.40
N ALA A 83 4.48 4.73 -16.10
CA ALA A 83 4.96 6.03 -15.64
C ALA A 83 5.75 5.94 -14.32
N LEU A 84 5.28 5.15 -13.33
CA LEU A 84 6.00 4.95 -12.07
C LEU A 84 7.39 4.34 -12.30
N ALA A 85 7.53 3.36 -13.18
CA ALA A 85 8.81 2.74 -13.50
C ALA A 85 9.78 3.72 -14.21
N MET A 86 9.24 4.71 -14.93
CA MET A 86 10.01 5.73 -15.64
C MET A 86 10.49 6.88 -14.74
N LEU A 87 9.98 7.01 -13.50
CA LEU A 87 10.35 8.12 -12.62
C LEU A 87 11.85 8.10 -12.24
N THR A 88 12.43 6.93 -12.00
CA THR A 88 13.84 6.78 -11.62
C THR A 88 14.79 7.48 -12.60
N PRO A 89 14.80 7.14 -13.91
CA PRO A 89 15.67 7.82 -14.86
C PRO A 89 15.28 9.29 -15.13
N ILE A 90 14.00 9.65 -14.99
CA ILE A 90 13.54 11.05 -15.20
C ILE A 90 14.09 11.98 -14.11
N TRP A 91 14.15 11.50 -12.87
CA TRP A 91 14.71 12.24 -11.73
C TRP A 91 16.22 12.06 -11.56
N GLY A 92 16.87 11.29 -12.41
CA GLY A 92 18.34 11.13 -12.43
C GLY A 92 18.89 10.21 -11.33
N TYR A 93 18.10 9.24 -10.88
CA TYR A 93 18.52 8.15 -9.98
C TYR A 93 18.95 6.90 -10.75
#